data_AF-A0A2I1P7W0-F1
#
_entry.id   AF-A0A2I1P7W0-F1
#
_cell.length_a   1.000
_cell.length_b   1.000
_cell.length_c   1.000
_cell.angle_alpha   90.00
_cell.angle_beta   90.00
_cell.angle_gamma   90.00
#
_symmetry.space_group_name_H-M   'P 1'
#
loop_
_entity.id
_entity.type
_entity.pdbx_description
1 polymer ?
#
loop_
_entity_poly.entity_id
_entity_poly.type
_entity_poly.pdbx_seq_one_letter_code
_entity_poly.pdbx_strand_id
1 'polypeptide(L)'
;GDFATEADLSVERQLRTLLTQYTGLPVHGEEFGTVRPGEIPGENITEPNPNDAMADGLDGPRRKSLEAGDQELPETFWVVDPIDGTANYAVGNPFACILVSLVHQGQTMVSVTEMPLL
;
A
#
# COMPACT_ATOMS: atom_id res chain seq x y z
N GLY A 1 -3.98 8.65 16.15
CA GLY A 1 -4.62 7.87 15.08
C GLY A 1 -4.45 8.61 13.78
N ASP A 2 -5.29 9.62 13.53
CA ASP A 2 -5.50 10.21 12.20
C ASP A 2 -4.26 10.66 11.39
N PHE A 3 -3.21 11.19 12.04
CA PHE A 3 -2.05 11.71 11.30
C PHE A 3 -1.24 10.62 10.58
N ALA A 4 -1.08 9.45 11.21
CA ALA A 4 -0.32 8.36 10.61
C ALA A 4 -1.07 7.81 9.39
N THR A 5 -2.37 7.58 9.51
CA THR A 5 -3.24 7.17 8.42
C THR A 5 -3.29 8.20 7.28
N GLU A 6 -3.32 9.50 7.60
CA GLU A 6 -3.33 10.55 6.57
C GLU A 6 -1.99 10.62 5.81
N ALA A 7 -0.88 10.46 6.52
CA ALA A 7 0.45 10.34 5.93
C ALA A 7 0.53 9.12 5.01
N ASP A 8 0.05 7.97 5.49
CA ASP A 8 0.04 6.71 4.78
C ASP A 8 -0.69 6.81 3.42
N LEU A 9 -1.94 7.28 3.46
CA LEU A 9 -2.75 7.54 2.27
C LEU A 9 -2.11 8.56 1.32
N SER A 10 -1.35 9.53 1.84
CA SER A 10 -0.67 10.54 1.02
C SER A 10 0.53 9.97 0.29
N VAL A 11 1.34 9.13 0.97
CA VAL A 11 2.52 8.48 0.41
C VAL A 11 2.08 7.48 -0.65
N GLU A 12 1.07 6.66 -0.36
CA GLU A 12 0.60 5.66 -1.33
C GLU A 12 0.06 6.33 -2.60
N ARG A 13 -0.69 7.43 -2.48
CA ARG A 13 -1.18 8.18 -3.65
C ARG A 13 -0.04 8.73 -4.51
N GLN A 14 1.03 9.22 -3.89
CA GLN A 14 2.20 9.72 -4.62
C GLN A 14 2.95 8.59 -5.30
N LEU A 15 3.22 7.49 -4.59
CA LEU A 15 3.88 6.31 -5.14
C LEU A 15 3.11 5.76 -6.35
N ARG A 16 1.79 5.60 -6.22
CA ARG A 16 0.91 5.16 -7.32
C ARG A 16 1.01 6.08 -8.53
N THR A 17 0.87 7.38 -8.31
CA THR A 17 0.94 8.37 -9.39
C THR A 17 2.27 8.27 -10.14
N LEU A 18 3.39 8.26 -9.40
CA LEU A 18 4.72 8.25 -9.99
C LEU A 18 5.03 6.93 -10.69
N LEU A 19 4.81 5.79 -10.03
CA LEU A 19 5.10 4.46 -10.59
C LEU A 19 4.28 4.21 -11.85
N THR A 20 2.98 4.48 -11.82
CA THR A 20 2.13 4.34 -13.00
C THR A 20 2.52 5.32 -14.11
N GLN A 21 2.84 6.58 -13.77
CA GLN A 21 3.27 7.57 -14.77
C GLN A 21 4.57 7.16 -15.47
N TYR A 22 5.56 6.65 -14.73
CA TYR A 22 6.87 6.33 -15.29
C TYR A 22 6.95 4.95 -15.93
N THR A 23 6.20 3.95 -15.44
CA THR A 23 6.34 2.57 -15.91
C THR A 23 5.10 2.05 -16.64
N GLY A 24 3.95 2.70 -16.51
CA GLY A 24 2.68 2.22 -17.05
C GLY A 24 2.19 0.91 -16.42
N LEU A 25 2.70 0.53 -15.24
CA LEU A 25 2.33 -0.71 -14.56
C LEU A 25 1.26 -0.46 -13.49
N PRO A 26 0.42 -1.47 -13.20
CA PRO A 26 -0.47 -1.46 -12.04
C PRO A 26 0.33 -1.35 -10.73
N VAL A 27 -0.34 -0.84 -9.71
CA VAL A 27 0.20 -0.76 -8.36
C VAL A 27 -0.77 -1.45 -7.41
N HIS A 28 -0.24 -2.32 -6.57
CA HIS A 28 -0.92 -2.95 -5.45
C HIS A 28 -0.32 -2.37 -4.16
N GLY A 29 -1.16 -1.92 -3.25
CA GLY A 29 -0.73 -1.29 -2.00
C GLY A 29 -1.78 -1.49 -0.93
N GLU A 30 -1.40 -1.36 0.34
CA GLU A 30 -2.27 -1.73 1.45
C GLU A 30 -3.52 -0.83 1.57
N GLU A 31 -3.43 0.43 1.13
CA GLU A 31 -4.54 1.37 1.29
C GLU A 31 -5.57 1.35 0.17
N PHE A 32 -5.15 1.12 -1.07
CA PHE A 32 -6.07 1.17 -2.22
C PHE A 32 -6.17 -0.16 -2.98
N GLY A 33 -5.49 -1.22 -2.54
CA GLY A 33 -5.49 -2.51 -3.22
C GLY A 33 -4.85 -2.44 -4.61
N THR A 34 -5.24 -3.33 -5.53
CA THR A 34 -4.76 -3.27 -6.91
C THR A 34 -5.47 -2.17 -7.69
N VAL A 35 -4.71 -1.21 -8.24
CA VAL A 35 -5.22 -0.15 -9.13
C VAL A 35 -4.42 -0.19 -10.43
N ARG A 36 -5.13 -0.30 -11.55
CA ARG A 36 -4.53 -0.34 -12.89
C ARG A 36 -4.38 1.09 -13.48
N PRO A 37 -3.49 1.28 -14.46
CA PRO A 37 -3.34 2.58 -15.10
C PRO A 37 -4.67 3.10 -15.68
N GLY A 38 -5.07 4.30 -15.27
CA GLY A 38 -6.32 4.93 -15.70
C GLY A 38 -7.54 4.66 -14.79
N GLU A 39 -7.42 3.79 -13.79
CA GLU A 39 -8.46 3.58 -12.79
C GLU A 39 -8.38 4.60 -11.64
N ILE A 40 -9.51 4.87 -11.00
CA ILE A 40 -9.58 5.78 -9.84
C ILE A 40 -9.31 4.97 -8.57
N PRO A 41 -8.27 5.29 -7.78
CA PRO A 41 -7.99 4.61 -6.51
C PRO A 41 -9.18 4.72 -5.55
N GLY A 42 -9.55 3.61 -4.93
CA GLY A 42 -10.63 3.58 -3.95
C GLY A 42 -12.04 3.31 -4.52
N GLU A 43 -12.20 3.29 -5.84
CA GLU A 43 -13.49 3.00 -6.48
C GLU A 43 -13.75 1.47 -6.62
N ASN A 44 -12.67 0.68 -6.74
CA ASN A 44 -12.71 -0.77 -6.95
C ASN A 44 -12.09 -1.58 -5.79
N ILE A 45 -12.15 -1.08 -4.54
CA ILE A 45 -11.54 -1.80 -3.39
C ILE A 45 -12.36 -3.08 -3.10
N THR A 46 -11.84 -4.24 -3.49
CA THR A 46 -12.48 -5.55 -3.24
C THR A 46 -11.71 -6.47 -2.32
N GLU A 47 -10.45 -6.14 -1.97
CA GLU A 47 -9.59 -7.00 -1.16
C GLU A 47 -9.46 -6.47 0.28
N PRO A 48 -9.65 -7.32 1.32
CA PRO A 48 -9.41 -6.95 2.71
C PRO A 48 -7.93 -6.72 2.98
N ASN A 49 -7.56 -5.65 3.72
CA ASN A 49 -6.17 -5.42 4.09
C ASN A 49 -5.76 -6.49 5.14
N PRO A 50 -4.67 -7.26 4.95
CA PRO A 50 -4.19 -8.23 5.93
C PRO A 50 -3.92 -7.62 7.31
N ASN A 51 -3.55 -6.34 7.36
CA ASN A 51 -3.38 -5.58 8.58
C ASN A 51 -4.72 -5.21 9.24
N ASP A 52 -5.87 -5.24 8.55
CA ASP A 52 -7.20 -4.98 9.15
C ASP A 52 -7.52 -5.95 10.31
N ALA A 53 -6.94 -7.15 10.30
CA ALA A 53 -7.13 -8.16 11.34
C ALA A 53 -6.29 -7.90 12.61
N MET A 54 -5.16 -7.21 12.46
CA MET A 54 -4.23 -6.86 13.55
C MET A 54 -4.32 -5.38 13.94
N ALA A 55 -5.04 -4.56 13.16
CA ALA A 55 -5.34 -3.16 13.42
C ALA A 55 -6.14 -3.03 14.71
N ASP A 56 -5.47 -2.60 15.78
CA ASP A 56 -6.13 -2.12 16.97
C ASP A 56 -6.70 -0.71 16.72
N GLY A 57 -7.39 -0.13 17.70
CA GLY A 57 -8.03 1.18 17.55
C GLY A 57 -7.08 2.36 17.25
N LEU A 58 -5.76 2.13 17.12
CA LEU A 58 -4.77 3.13 16.74
C LEU A 58 -4.62 3.27 15.21
N ASP A 59 -4.87 2.21 14.43
CA ASP A 59 -4.64 2.13 12.96
C ASP A 59 -5.76 2.74 12.09
N GLY A 60 -6.75 3.38 12.70
CA GLY A 60 -7.85 4.03 11.98
C GLY A 60 -9.03 3.09 11.68
N PRO A 61 -10.05 3.59 10.94
CA PRO A 61 -11.30 2.85 10.78
C PRO A 61 -11.12 1.61 9.91
N ARG A 62 -11.43 0.43 10.46
CA ARG A 62 -11.52 -0.84 9.73
C ARG A 62 -12.35 -0.67 8.45
N ARG A 63 -11.80 -1.01 7.29
CA ARG A 63 -12.60 -1.12 6.06
C ARG A 63 -13.57 -2.29 6.21
N LYS A 64 -14.78 -2.14 5.67
CA LYS A 64 -15.76 -3.24 5.64
C LYS A 64 -15.20 -4.37 4.78
N SER A 65 -14.96 -5.51 5.39
CA SER A 65 -14.71 -6.77 4.69
C SER A 65 -15.90 -7.11 3.80
N LEU A 66 -15.70 -7.05 2.49
CA LEU A 66 -16.52 -7.72 1.51
C LEU A 66 -15.76 -8.98 1.08
N GLU A 67 -16.50 -10.04 0.75
CA GLU A 67 -15.92 -11.34 0.41
C GLU A 67 -14.88 -11.17 -0.71
N ALA A 68 -13.70 -11.77 -0.49
CA ALA A 68 -12.59 -11.77 -1.44
C ALA A 68 -13.07 -12.35 -2.77
N GLY A 69 -13.46 -11.47 -3.69
CA GLY A 69 -13.62 -11.84 -5.08
C GLY A 69 -12.25 -12.16 -5.64
N ASP A 70 -12.14 -13.26 -6.41
CA ASP A 70 -10.95 -13.64 -7.18
C ASP A 70 -10.58 -12.54 -8.20
N GLN A 71 -9.99 -11.43 -7.75
CA GLN A 71 -9.26 -10.55 -8.64
C GLN A 71 -7.85 -11.10 -8.79
N GLU A 72 -7.61 -11.74 -9.93
CA GLU A 72 -6.29 -12.23 -10.27
C GLU A 72 -5.31 -11.05 -10.32
N LEU A 73 -4.28 -11.10 -9.48
CA LEU A 73 -3.22 -10.09 -9.48
C LEU A 73 -2.63 -9.98 -10.89
N PRO A 74 -2.27 -8.77 -11.36
CA PRO A 74 -1.64 -8.61 -12.67
C PRO A 74 -0.35 -9.45 -12.77
N GLU A 75 0.01 -9.86 -13.99
CA GLU A 75 1.25 -10.60 -14.20
C GLU A 75 2.49 -9.78 -13.79
N THR A 76 2.49 -8.47 -14.06
CA THR A 76 3.56 -7.55 -13.67
C THR A 76 2.98 -6.32 -13.01
N PHE A 77 3.42 -6.00 -11.81
CA PHE A 77 2.91 -4.88 -11.02
C PHE A 77 3.88 -4.46 -9.94
N TRP A 78 3.69 -3.25 -9.43
CA TRP A 78 4.38 -2.77 -8.23
C TRP A 78 3.59 -3.15 -6.98
N VAL A 79 4.27 -3.62 -5.94
CA VAL A 79 3.77 -3.72 -4.58
C VAL A 79 4.35 -2.58 -3.77
N VAL A 80 3.52 -1.86 -3.01
CA VAL A 80 3.95 -0.77 -2.15
C VAL A 80 3.41 -0.93 -0.73
N ASP A 81 4.26 -0.65 0.24
CA ASP A 81 3.88 -0.39 1.62
C ASP A 81 4.30 1.07 1.94
N PRO A 82 3.36 2.02 1.97
CA PRO A 82 3.65 3.44 2.21
C PRO A 82 4.33 3.70 3.56
N ILE A 83 3.94 3.01 4.64
CA ILE A 83 4.55 3.11 5.96
C ILE A 83 4.52 1.73 6.63
N ASP A 84 5.54 0.91 6.38
CA ASP A 84 5.76 -0.29 7.18
C ASP A 84 6.15 0.12 8.61
N GLY A 85 5.40 -0.38 9.58
CA GLY A 85 5.52 0.04 10.98
C GLY A 85 4.77 1.33 11.32
N THR A 86 3.55 1.53 10.82
CA THR A 86 2.66 2.68 11.13
C THR A 86 2.59 3.03 12.61
N ALA A 87 2.52 2.03 13.50
CA ALA A 87 2.55 2.24 14.95
C ALA A 87 3.86 2.89 15.44
N ASN A 88 5.00 2.49 14.87
CA ASN A 88 6.30 3.12 15.18
C ASN A 88 6.35 4.55 14.67
N TYR A 89 5.90 4.78 13.43
CA TYR A 89 5.81 6.13 12.86
C TYR A 89 4.93 7.05 13.72
N ALA A 90 3.77 6.57 14.17
CA ALA A 90 2.81 7.33 14.98
C ALA A 90 3.38 7.83 16.32
N VAL A 91 4.35 7.11 16.90
CA VAL A 91 5.01 7.49 18.15
C VAL A 91 6.40 8.11 17.96
N GLY A 92 6.81 8.36 16.71
CA GLY A 92 8.10 8.95 16.37
C GLY A 92 9.30 8.01 16.56
N ASN A 93 9.05 6.70 16.58
CA ASN A 93 10.11 5.69 16.58
C ASN A 93 10.72 5.60 15.16
N PRO A 94 12.05 5.72 14.98
CA PRO A 94 12.68 5.74 13.66
C PRO A 94 12.61 4.42 12.89
N PHE A 95 12.15 3.33 13.53
CA PHE A 95 11.95 2.04 12.88
C PHE A 95 10.62 1.97 12.11
N ALA A 96 10.50 2.83 11.09
CA ALA A 96 9.46 2.79 10.07
C ALA A 96 10.09 3.00 8.69
N CYS A 97 9.52 2.42 7.64
CA CYS A 97 10.10 2.49 6.30
C CYS A 97 9.06 2.54 5.18
N ILE A 98 9.49 2.98 4.01
CA ILE A 98 8.71 2.92 2.77
C ILE A 98 9.23 1.74 1.96
N LEU A 99 8.34 0.83 1.55
CA LEU A 99 8.68 -0.34 0.74
C LEU A 99 8.08 -0.23 -0.65
N VAL A 100 8.90 -0.47 -1.68
CA VAL A 100 8.46 -0.52 -3.08
C VAL A 100 9.12 -1.71 -3.77
N SER A 101 8.33 -2.63 -4.34
CA SER A 101 8.84 -3.83 -4.98
C SER A 101 8.19 -4.07 -6.34
N LEU A 102 8.96 -4.46 -7.35
CA LEU A 102 8.44 -4.92 -8.64
C LEU A 102 8.25 -6.43 -8.60
N VAL A 103 7.05 -6.89 -8.94
CA VAL A 103 6.71 -8.31 -9.06
C VAL A 103 6.42 -8.64 -10.51
N HIS A 104 6.95 -9.77 -10.99
CA HIS A 104 6.66 -10.34 -12.30
C HIS A 104 6.41 -11.84 -12.17
N GLN A 105 5.26 -12.33 -12.64
CA GLN A 105 4.85 -13.73 -12.54
C GLN A 105 4.94 -14.29 -11.11
N GLY A 106 4.55 -13.47 -10.13
CA GLY A 106 4.59 -13.82 -8.71
C GLY A 106 6.00 -13.89 -8.11
N GLN A 107 7.04 -13.43 -8.81
CA GLN A 107 8.41 -13.33 -8.31
C GLN A 107 8.83 -11.88 -8.13
N THR A 108 9.44 -11.55 -6.99
CA THR A 108 10.01 -10.22 -6.75
C THR A 108 11.29 -10.05 -7.56
N MET A 109 11.30 -9.04 -8.43
CA MET A 109 12.41 -8.75 -9.34
C MET A 109 13.39 -7.72 -8.75
N VAL A 110 12.86 -6.70 -8.08
CA VAL A 110 13.63 -5.66 -7.39
C VAL A 110 12.81 -5.12 -6.23
N SER A 111 13.48 -4.69 -5.17
CA SER A 111 12.87 -4.06 -4.01
C SER A 111 13.73 -2.89 -3.52
N VAL A 112 13.07 -1.85 -3.05
CA VAL A 112 13.67 -0.68 -2.41
C VAL A 112 13.04 -0.53 -1.03
N THR A 113 13.90 -0.32 -0.03
CA THR A 113 13.52 0.00 1.34
C THR A 113 14.15 1.34 1.69
N GLU A 114 13.34 2.32 2.03
CA GLU A 114 13.79 3.64 2.47
C GLU A 114 13.38 3.87 3.93
N MET A 115 14.34 4.25 4.78
CA MET A 115 14.10 4.53 6.20
C MET A 115 14.26 6.03 6.46
N PRO A 116 13.20 6.85 6.30
CA PRO A 116 13.32 8.31 6.25
C PRO A 116 13.76 8.97 7.57
N LEU A 117 13.74 8.22 8.68
CA LEU A 117 14.02 8.71 10.03
C LEU A 117 15.40 8.24 10.57
N LEU A 118 16.22 7.59 9.74
CA LEU A 118 17.56 7.09 10.09
C LEU A 118 18.64 7.83 9.30
#